data_AF-A0A951TCQ7-F1
#
_entry.id   AF-A0A951TCQ7-F1
#
_cell.length_a   1.000
_cell.length_b   1.000
_cell.length_c   1.000
_cell.angle_alpha   90.00
_cell.angle_beta   90.00
_cell.angle_gamma   90.00
#
_symmetry.space_group_name_H-M   'P 1'
#
loop_
_entity.id
_entity.type
_entity.pdbx_description
1 polymer ?
#
loop_
_entity_poly.entity_id
_entity_poly.type
_entity_poly.pdbx_seq_one_letter_code
_entity_poly.pdbx_strand_id
1 'polypeptide(L)' 'MDWFSRYVIAWDLSDSMEAGFCVASLAGAMRTGRPRIFNTNQGSQFTREEFTGTLLRAGV' A
#
# COMPACT_ATOMS: atom_id res chain seq x y z
N MET A 1 0.71 3.16 -7.36
CA MET A 1 1.23 3.78 -8.59
C MET A 1 2.65 4.22 -8.32
N ASP A 2 3.57 4.01 -9.26
CA ASP A 2 4.87 4.69 -9.25
C ASP A 2 4.71 6.11 -9.77
N TRP A 3 5.13 7.10 -8.98
CA TRP A 3 4.90 8.50 -9.31
C TRP A 3 5.79 9.00 -10.45
N PHE A 4 7.02 8.50 -10.55
CA PHE A 4 7.97 8.92 -11.58
C PHE A 4 7.53 8.48 -12.97
N SER A 5 7.22 7.18 -13.14
CA SER A 5 6.85 6.59 -14.44
C SER A 5 5.36 6.67 -14.76
N ARG A 6 4.51 7.03 -13.79
CA ARG A 6 3.04 6.93 -13.87
C ARG A 6 2.51 5.50 -14.00
N TYR A 7 3.37 4.49 -13.80
CA TYR A 7 2.98 3.11 -13.92
C TYR A 7 2.05 2.67 -12.78
N VAL A 8 0.96 1.99 -13.11
CA VAL A 8 0.08 1.36 -12.12
C VAL A 8 0.71 0.03 -11.71
N ILE A 9 1.28 0.02 -10.50
CA ILE A 9 2.00 -1.14 -9.95
C ILE A 9 1.06 -2.32 -9.66
N ALA A 10 -0.07 -2.03 -9.02
CA ALA A 10 -1.11 -3.00 -8.65
C ALA A 10 -2.43 -2.24 -8.46
N TRP A 11 -3.53 -2.94 -8.61
CA TRP A 11 -4.88 -2.45 -8.33
C TRP A 11 -5.78 -3.63 -7.96
N ASP A 12 -6.73 -3.38 -7.07
CA ASP A 12 -7.80 -4.30 -6.68
C ASP A 12 -9.07 -3.47 -6.44
N LEU A 13 -10.24 -4.11 -6.42
CA LEU A 13 -11.53 -3.45 -6.20
C LEU A 13 -12.22 -3.96 -4.93
N SER A 14 -12.70 -3.04 -4.09
CA SER A 14 -13.47 -3.31 -2.88
C SER A 14 -14.48 -2.19 -2.63
N ASP A 15 -15.70 -2.56 -2.27
CA ASP A 15 -16.75 -1.60 -1.94
C ASP A 15 -16.54 -0.93 -0.58
N SER A 16 -15.96 -1.65 0.40
CA SER A 16 -15.80 -1.18 1.78
C SER A 16 -14.41 -0.67 2.13
N MET A 17 -13.38 -1.04 1.36
CA MET A 17 -11.97 -0.73 1.63
C MET A 17 -11.53 -1.05 3.06
N GLU A 18 -11.97 -2.20 3.59
CA GLU A 18 -11.56 -2.66 4.91
C GLU A 18 -10.03 -2.79 5.03
N ALA A 19 -9.51 -2.58 6.25
CA ALA A 19 -8.05 -2.56 6.49
C ALA A 19 -7.35 -3.83 5.99
N GLY A 20 -7.93 -5.01 6.23
CA GLY A 20 -7.37 -6.28 5.76
C GLY A 20 -7.25 -6.35 4.23
N PHE A 21 -8.24 -5.82 3.51
CA PHE A 21 -8.20 -5.72 2.04
C PHE A 21 -7.07 -4.79 1.59
N CYS A 22 -6.93 -3.61 2.20
CA CYS A 22 -5.86 -2.67 1.87
C CYS A 22 -4.45 -3.23 2.17
N VAL A 23 -4.29 -3.98 3.27
CA VAL A 23 -3.04 -4.66 3.62
C VAL A 23 -2.70 -5.75 2.60
N ALA A 24 -3.67 -6.56 2.18
CA ALA A 24 -3.48 -7.59 1.15
C ALA A 24 -3.07 -6.98 -0.21
N SER A 25 -3.75 -5.91 -0.62
CA SER A 25 -3.42 -5.19 -1.86
C SER A 25 -2.03 -4.55 -1.79
N LEU A 26 -1.67 -3.92 -0.66
CA LEU A 26 -0.32 -3.40 -0.41
C LEU A 26 0.73 -4.51 -0.50
N ALA A 27 0.53 -5.64 0.18
CA ALA A 27 1.45 -6.77 0.14
C ALA A 27 1.64 -7.30 -1.29
N GLY A 28 0.56 -7.34 -2.08
CA GLY A 28 0.60 -7.67 -3.49
C GLY A 28 1.48 -6.71 -4.30
N ALA A 29 1.30 -5.40 -4.11
CA ALA A 29 2.08 -4.35 -4.77
C ALA A 29 3.57 -4.40 -4.38
N MET A 30 3.89 -4.64 -3.11
CA MET A 30 5.27 -4.67 -2.62
C MET A 30 6.11 -5.83 -3.20
N ARG A 31 5.48 -6.83 -3.82
CA ARG A 31 6.20 -7.89 -4.55
C ARG A 31 6.86 -7.41 -5.84
N THR A 32 6.39 -6.30 -6.43
CA THR A 32 6.95 -5.80 -7.69
C THR A 32 8.16 -4.90 -7.48
N GLY A 33 8.34 -4.36 -6.28
CA GLY A 33 9.42 -3.44 -5.96
C GLY A 33 9.22 -2.72 -4.63
N ARG A 34 10.26 -2.01 -4.19
CA ARG A 34 10.25 -1.25 -2.94
C ARG A 34 10.44 0.25 -3.22
N PRO A 35 9.43 1.09 -2.99
CA PRO A 35 9.58 2.54 -3.10
C PRO A 35 10.45 3.06 -1.95
N ARG A 36 11.10 4.22 -2.15
CA ARG A 36 11.79 4.94 -1.06
C ARG A 36 10.84 5.78 -0.21
N ILE A 37 9.73 6.23 -0.80
CA ILE A 37 8.71 7.05 -0.15
C ILE A 37 7.36 6.49 -0.56
N PHE A 38 6.48 6.25 0.41
CA PHE A 38 5.11 5.80 0.18
C PHE A 38 4.14 6.82 0.78
N ASN A 39 3.29 7.42 -0.05
CA ASN A 39 2.34 8.44 0.37
C ASN A 39 0.91 7.91 0.24
N THR A 40 0.13 8.08 1.29
CA THR A 40 -1.33 7.85 1.31
C THR A 40 -2.02 9.03 1.98
N ASN A 41 -3.35 9.06 1.90
CA ASN A 41 -4.12 9.93 2.79
C ASN A 41 -4.12 9.36 4.24
N GLN A 42 -4.71 10.11 5.17
CA GLN A 42 -4.81 9.74 6.59
C GLN A 42 -6.03 8.85 6.90
N GLY A 43 -6.49 8.05 5.94
CA GLY A 43 -7.59 7.10 6.14
C GLY A 43 -7.25 6.05 7.21
N SER A 44 -8.26 5.63 7.98
CA SER A 44 -8.06 4.69 9.09
C SER A 44 -7.47 3.35 8.65
N GLN A 45 -7.75 2.90 7.43
CA GLN A 45 -7.16 1.69 6.83
C GLN A 45 -5.64 1.81 6.58
N PHE A 46 -5.12 3.03 6.39
CA PHE A 46 -3.71 3.29 6.09
C PHE A 46 -2.90 3.66 7.33
N THR A 47 -3.56 4.12 8.39
CA THR A 47 -2.92 4.47 9.67
C THR A 47 -2.87 3.32 10.67
N ARG A 48 -3.50 2.18 10.36
CA ARG A 48 -3.45 0.94 11.17
C ARG A 48 -2.04 0.34 11.16
N GLU A 49 -1.68 -0.29 12.28
CA GLU A 49 -0.37 -0.93 12.49
C GLU A 49 -0.07 -2.03 11.46
N GLU A 50 -1.08 -2.77 11.01
CA GLU A 50 -0.92 -3.82 10.01
C GLU A 50 -0.42 -3.25 8.67
N PHE A 51 -0.94 -2.08 8.29
CA PHE A 51 -0.58 -1.39 7.06
C PHE A 51 0.80 -0.73 7.18
N THR A 52 0.98 0.13 8.18
CA THR A 52 2.26 0.83 8.41
C THR A 52 3.39 -0.15 8.71
N GLY A 53 3.12 -1.20 9.49
CA GLY A 53 4.06 -2.27 9.78
C GLY A 53 4.52 -3.04 8.54
N THR A 54 3.67 -3.16 7.51
CA THR A 54 4.07 -3.78 6.24
C THR A 54 5.10 -2.93 5.50
N LEU A 55 4.94 -1.60 5.51
CA LEU A 55 5.91 -0.66 4.93
C LEU A 55 7.22 -0.63 5.73
N LEU A 56 7.12 -0.53 7.06
CA LEU A 56 8.28 -0.50 7.96
C LEU A 56 9.13 -1.77 7.83
N ARG A 57 8.51 -2.96 7.77
CA ARG A 57 9.23 -4.23 7.55
C ARG A 57 9.90 -4.30 6.19
N ALA A 58 9.35 -3.62 5.19
CA ALA A 58 9.99 -3.52 3.88
C ALA A 58 11.14 -2.49 3.88
N GLY A 59 11.24 -1.60 4.88
CA GLY A 59 12.23 -0.53 4.93
C GLY A 59 11.82 0.69 4.10
N VAL A 60 10.52 0.96 4.04
CA VAL A 60 9.92 2.16 3.44
C VAL A 60 9.61 3.17 4.53
#